data_AF-A0A820PKE1-F1
#
_entry.id   AF-A0A820PKE1-F1
#
_cell.length_a   1.000
_cell.length_b   1.000
_cell.length_c   1.000
_cell.angle_alpha   90.00
_cell.angle_beta   90.00
_cell.angle_gamma   90.00
#
_symmetry.space_group_name_H-M   'P 1'
#
loop_
_entity.id
_entity.type
_entity.pdbx_description
1 polymer ?
#
loop_
_entity_poly.entity_id
_entity_poly.type
_entity_poly.pdbx_seq_one_letter_code
_entity_poly.pdbx_strand_id
1 'polypeptide(L)'
;MNNYCLNNSSINTSLPITDESINFTSNYELRIYTSGCYYLDENNSWKSDGLIVGSLTNHYETECLSTHLTTFAGSFIVLPTPINWSYVFANADFMKNKTVYLTMIFTSVI
;
A
#
# COMPACT_ATOMS: atom_id res chain seq x y z
N MET A 1 -22.23 -3.41 26.04
CA MET A 1 -20.78 -3.64 26.13
C MET A 1 -20.14 -2.83 25.00
N ASN A 2 -19.53 -1.66 25.17
CA ASN A 2 -18.94 -1.02 26.33
C ASN A 2 -19.06 0.51 26.19
N ASN A 3 -19.38 1.17 27.29
CA ASN A 3 -19.60 2.61 27.38
C ASN A 3 -18.27 3.32 27.65
N TYR A 4 -17.56 3.76 26.60
CA TYR A 4 -16.28 4.47 26.77
C TYR A 4 -16.41 5.99 26.85
N CYS A 5 -17.61 6.55 26.65
CA CYS A 5 -17.81 7.99 26.74
C CYS A 5 -18.92 8.31 27.74
N LEU A 6 -18.61 8.15 29.03
CA LEU A 6 -19.35 8.84 30.08
C LEU A 6 -18.83 10.28 30.17
N ASN A 7 -19.52 11.20 29.50
CA ASN A 7 -19.40 12.63 29.76
C ASN A 7 -19.95 12.92 31.16
N ASN A 8 -19.09 12.82 32.17
CA ASN A 8 -19.36 13.46 33.45
C ASN A 8 -18.06 13.69 34.21
N SER A 9 -17.42 14.80 33.91
CA SER A 9 -16.79 15.62 34.95
C SER A 9 -16.53 17.00 34.36
N SER A 10 -17.08 18.00 35.03
CA SER A 10 -16.65 19.39 34.95
C SER A 10 -15.17 19.49 35.34
N ILE A 11 -14.28 19.21 34.40
CA ILE A 11 -12.84 19.42 34.56
C ILE A 11 -12.52 20.77 33.91
N ASN A 12 -12.59 21.83 34.71
CA ASN A 12 -11.93 23.10 34.42
C ASN A 12 -10.42 22.93 34.55
N THR A 13 -9.85 22.06 33.72
CA THR A 13 -8.42 21.94 33.56
C THR A 13 -8.22 22.02 32.07
N SER A 14 -7.88 23.22 31.58
CA SER A 14 -7.21 23.33 30.30
C SER A 14 -6.06 22.34 30.34
N LEU A 15 -6.17 21.24 29.59
CA LEU A 15 -5.05 20.34 29.36
C LEU A 15 -3.88 21.25 28.99
N PRO A 16 -2.73 21.16 29.67
CA PRO A 16 -1.59 21.97 29.31
C PRO A 16 -1.26 21.61 27.85
N ILE A 17 -1.46 22.57 26.95
CA ILE A 17 -1.03 22.45 25.57
C ILE A 17 0.49 22.58 25.64
N THR A 18 1.18 21.45 25.81
CA THR A 18 2.63 21.40 25.75
C THR A 18 3.00 21.33 24.28
N ASP A 19 3.39 22.46 23.70
CA ASP A 19 4.00 22.54 22.37
C ASP A 19 5.49 22.13 22.43
N GLU A 20 5.75 21.05 23.17
CA GLU A 20 7.09 20.48 23.34
C GLU A 20 7.26 19.35 22.33
N SER A 21 8.42 19.32 21.68
CA SER A 21 8.79 18.22 20.79
C SER A 21 8.95 16.94 21.60
N ILE A 22 7.94 16.08 21.59
CA ILE A 22 8.01 14.74 22.18
C ILE A 22 8.62 13.77 21.18
N ASN A 23 9.76 13.17 21.54
CA ASN A 23 10.35 12.08 20.79
C ASN A 23 9.55 10.80 21.04
N PHE A 24 8.65 10.47 20.12
CA PHE A 24 7.90 9.22 20.15
C PHE A 24 8.68 8.11 19.44
N THR A 25 9.08 7.08 20.18
CA THR A 25 9.70 5.87 19.65
C THR A 25 8.84 4.68 20.01
N SER A 26 8.44 3.89 19.01
CA SER A 26 7.70 2.65 19.19
C SER A 26 8.16 1.61 18.18
N ASN A 27 8.16 0.33 18.58
CA ASN A 27 8.39 -0.76 17.66
C ASN A 27 7.11 -1.02 16.87
N TYR A 28 7.17 -0.92 15.54
CA TYR A 28 6.04 -1.22 14.67
C TYR A 28 6.51 -2.03 13.47
N GLU A 29 5.63 -2.91 12.99
CA GLU A 29 5.78 -3.60 11.72
C GLU A 29 4.72 -3.08 10.75
N LEU A 30 5.14 -2.72 9.54
CA LEU A 30 4.26 -2.17 8.52
C LEU A 30 4.26 -3.08 7.30
N ARG A 31 3.07 -3.52 6.88
CA ARG A 31 2.86 -4.30 5.67
C ARG A 31 1.79 -3.63 4.81
N ILE A 32 2.15 -3.34 3.56
CA ILE A 32 1.25 -2.76 2.56
C ILE A 32 0.91 -3.85 1.55
N TYR A 33 -0.37 -4.04 1.28
CA TYR A 33 -0.86 -4.94 0.23
C TYR A 33 -2.00 -4.27 -0.53
N THR A 34 -2.20 -4.72 -1.77
CA THR A 34 -3.32 -4.29 -2.62
C THR A 34 -4.03 -5.51 -3.15
N SER A 35 -5.36 -5.45 -3.18
CA SER A 35 -6.22 -6.51 -3.67
C SER A 35 -7.14 -5.97 -4.76
N GLY A 36 -7.51 -6.84 -5.70
CA GLY A 36 -8.41 -6.49 -6.80
C GLY A 36 -9.15 -7.71 -7.32
N CYS A 37 -10.33 -7.48 -7.86
CA CYS A 37 -11.21 -8.49 -8.43
C CYS A 37 -11.42 -8.22 -9.91
N TYR A 38 -11.29 -9.27 -10.73
CA TYR A 38 -11.45 -9.16 -12.18
C TYR A 38 -12.26 -10.34 -12.72
N TYR A 39 -13.04 -10.09 -13.76
CA TYR A 39 -13.69 -11.13 -14.56
C TYR A 39 -13.14 -11.09 -15.98
N LEU A 40 -13.21 -12.25 -16.65
CA LEU A 40 -12.86 -12.35 -18.05
C LEU A 40 -14.10 -12.08 -18.90
N ASP A 41 -14.05 -10.99 -19.66
CA ASP A 41 -15.09 -10.61 -20.63
C ASP A 41 -15.06 -11.50 -21.88
N GLU A 42 -16.15 -11.50 -22.66
CA GLU A 42 -16.29 -12.27 -23.91
C GLU A 42 -15.18 -11.94 -24.94
N ASN A 43 -14.63 -10.73 -24.87
CA ASN A 43 -13.50 -10.29 -25.67
C ASN A 43 -12.13 -10.74 -25.13
N ASN A 44 -12.09 -11.74 -24.24
CA ASN A 44 -10.89 -12.22 -23.54
C ASN A 44 -10.10 -11.10 -22.85
N SER A 45 -10.81 -10.10 -22.34
CA SER A 45 -10.22 -8.95 -21.65
C SER A 45 -10.59 -8.97 -20.17
N TRP A 46 -9.62 -8.71 -19.30
CA TRP A 46 -9.88 -8.60 -17.86
C TRP A 46 -10.56 -7.26 -17.55
N LYS A 47 -11.68 -7.34 -16.84
CA LYS A 47 -12.54 -6.22 -16.48
C LYS A 47 -12.89 -6.26 -15.00
N SER A 48 -13.19 -5.11 -14.41
CA SER A 48 -13.46 -4.97 -12.96
C SER A 48 -14.82 -4.35 -12.66
N ASP A 49 -15.63 -4.05 -13.68
CA ASP A 49 -16.99 -3.57 -13.48
C ASP A 49 -17.88 -4.67 -12.89
N GLY A 50 -18.88 -4.27 -12.10
CA GLY A 50 -19.76 -5.20 -11.38
C GLY A 50 -19.08 -6.04 -10.31
N LEU A 51 -17.80 -5.78 -10.02
CA LEU A 51 -17.01 -6.47 -8.99
C LEU A 51 -16.66 -5.51 -7.86
N ILE A 52 -16.75 -6.01 -6.62
CA ILE A 52 -16.41 -5.27 -5.41
C ILE A 52 -15.53 -6.16 -4.52
N VAL A 53 -14.44 -5.58 -4.01
CA VAL A 53 -13.61 -6.23 -3.00
C VAL A 53 -14.37 -6.23 -1.67
N GLY A 54 -14.62 -7.42 -1.13
CA GLY A 54 -15.37 -7.61 0.10
C GLY A 54 -14.56 -7.30 1.36
N SER A 55 -15.28 -7.07 2.47
CA SER A 55 -14.70 -6.70 3.77
C SER A 55 -13.92 -7.82 4.45
N LEU A 56 -14.08 -9.07 4.02
CA LEU A 56 -13.31 -10.20 4.55
C LEU A 56 -11.93 -10.33 3.92
N THR A 57 -11.61 -9.49 2.93
CA THR A 57 -10.28 -9.43 2.32
C THR A 57 -9.20 -9.11 3.36
N ASN A 58 -8.16 -9.92 3.37
CA ASN A 58 -7.00 -9.76 4.24
C ASN A 58 -5.70 -10.04 3.46
N HIS A 59 -4.57 -10.14 4.16
CA HIS A 59 -3.28 -10.35 3.51
C HIS A 59 -3.00 -11.79 3.07
N TYR A 60 -3.94 -12.71 3.26
CA TYR A 60 -3.89 -14.09 2.78
C TYR A 60 -4.92 -14.37 1.68
N GLU A 61 -6.08 -13.74 1.74
CA GLU A 61 -7.19 -14.00 0.83
C GLU A 61 -7.92 -12.72 0.42
N THR A 62 -8.48 -12.74 -0.78
CA THR A 62 -9.30 -11.64 -1.31
C THR A 62 -10.72 -12.14 -1.52
N GLU A 63 -11.68 -11.48 -0.89
CA GLU A 63 -13.10 -11.72 -1.10
C GLU A 63 -13.57 -10.89 -2.29
N CYS A 64 -14.16 -11.54 -3.30
CA CYS A 64 -14.70 -10.86 -4.47
C CYS A 64 -16.20 -11.05 -4.57
N LEU A 65 -16.94 -9.95 -4.48
CA LEU A 65 -18.38 -9.91 -4.69
C LEU A 65 -18.64 -9.55 -6.15
N SER A 66 -19.36 -10.40 -6.88
CA SER A 66 -19.60 -10.27 -8.33
C SER A 66 -21.09 -10.25 -8.65
N THR A 67 -21.48 -9.39 -9.60
CA THR A 67 -22.79 -9.47 -10.26
C THR A 67 -22.78 -10.30 -11.55
N HIS A 68 -21.61 -10.74 -12.00
CA HIS A 68 -21.43 -11.51 -13.23
C HIS A 68 -21.26 -13.00 -12.95
N LEU A 69 -21.93 -13.84 -13.75
CA LEU A 69 -21.75 -15.29 -13.77
C LEU A 69 -20.75 -15.69 -14.86
N THR A 70 -19.50 -15.29 -14.68
CA THR A 70 -18.39 -15.54 -15.63
C THR A 70 -17.17 -16.09 -14.90
N THR A 71 -16.15 -16.48 -15.66
CA THR A 71 -14.84 -16.85 -15.11
C THR A 71 -14.24 -15.67 -14.36
N PHE A 72 -13.94 -15.87 -13.08
CA PHE A 72 -13.41 -14.86 -12.18
C PHE A 72 -11.96 -15.16 -11.78
N ALA A 73 -11.19 -14.11 -11.50
CA ALA A 73 -9.88 -14.19 -10.89
C ALA A 73 -9.70 -13.09 -9.83
N GLY A 74 -9.10 -13.45 -8.70
CA GLY A 74 -8.61 -12.50 -7.71
C GLY A 74 -7.14 -12.17 -7.98
N SER A 75 -6.74 -10.92 -7.73
CA SER A 75 -5.34 -10.50 -7.73
C SER A 75 -4.93 -10.01 -6.35
N PHE A 76 -3.75 -10.45 -5.91
CA PHE A 76 -3.16 -10.04 -4.65
C PHE A 76 -1.70 -9.67 -4.90
N ILE A 77 -1.34 -8.41 -4.64
CA ILE A 77 0.02 -7.91 -4.80
C ILE A 77 0.56 -7.49 -3.43
N VAL A 78 1.53 -8.26 -2.94
CA VAL A 78 2.39 -7.86 -1.82
C VAL A 78 3.52 -7.02 -2.40
N LEU A 79 3.63 -5.76 -1.97
CA LEU A 79 4.77 -4.96 -2.38
C LEU A 79 6.05 -5.62 -1.85
N PRO A 80 7.10 -5.75 -2.68
CA PRO A 80 8.38 -6.24 -2.20
C PRO A 80 8.92 -5.33 -1.10
N THR A 81 9.87 -5.85 -0.32
CA THR A 81 10.58 -5.04 0.67
C THR A 81 11.15 -3.77 0.00
N PRO A 82 11.24 -2.65 0.72
CA PRO A 82 11.78 -1.41 0.18
C PRO A 82 13.14 -1.65 -0.49
N ILE A 83 13.33 -1.06 -1.67
CA ILE A 83 14.58 -1.21 -2.43
C ILE A 83 15.73 -0.69 -1.59
N ASN A 84 16.72 -1.56 -1.35
CA ASN A 84 17.96 -1.16 -0.70
C ASN A 84 18.87 -0.45 -1.72
N TRP A 85 18.71 0.87 -1.83
CA TRP A 85 19.48 1.68 -2.75
C TRP A 85 20.99 1.64 -2.48
N SER A 86 21.45 1.49 -1.23
CA SER A 86 22.88 1.40 -0.93
C SER A 86 23.50 0.12 -1.51
N TYR A 87 22.79 -1.00 -1.42
CA TYR A 87 23.18 -2.25 -2.08
C TYR A 87 23.15 -2.13 -3.60
N VAL A 88 22.09 -1.54 -4.16
CA VAL A 88 21.96 -1.33 -5.60
C VAL A 88 23.12 -0.48 -6.13
N PHE A 89 23.46 0.63 -5.48
CA PHE A 89 24.56 1.50 -5.91
C PHE A 89 25.95 0.88 -5.69
N ALA A 90 26.12 0.04 -4.65
CA ALA A 90 27.38 -0.64 -4.40
C ALA A 90 27.67 -1.78 -5.38
N ASN A 91 26.63 -2.42 -5.93
CA ASN A 91 26.76 -3.56 -6.84
C ASN A 91 26.37 -3.24 -8.29
N ALA A 92 25.92 -2.03 -8.57
CA ALA A 92 25.68 -1.57 -9.92
C ALA A 92 27.02 -1.25 -10.60
N ASP A 93 27.34 -2.02 -11.64
CA ASP A 93 28.50 -1.75 -12.49
C ASP A 93 28.11 -0.75 -13.59
N PHE A 94 28.13 0.54 -13.22
CA PHE A 94 27.83 1.66 -14.11
C PHE A 94 28.83 1.80 -15.27
N MET A 95 29.98 1.12 -15.19
CA MET A 95 31.03 1.20 -16.20
C MET A 95 30.81 0.20 -17.34
N LYS A 96 30.09 -0.89 -17.09
CA LYS A 96 29.81 -1.92 -18.10
C LYS A 96 28.96 -1.42 -19.27
N ASN A 97 28.00 -0.52 -19.01
CA ASN A 97 27.09 0.04 -20.01
C ASN A 97 27.03 1.57 -19.95
N LYS A 98 28.21 2.22 -19.90
CA LYS A 98 28.36 3.67 -19.73
C LYS A 98 27.44 4.51 -20.63
N THR A 99 27.28 4.13 -21.90
CA THR A 99 26.45 4.87 -22.87
C THR A 99 24.97 4.94 -22.46
N VAL A 100 24.41 3.85 -21.93
CA VAL A 100 22.99 3.76 -21.53
C VAL A 100 22.70 4.65 -20.33
N TYR A 101 23.59 4.63 -19.34
CA TYR A 101 23.45 5.50 -18.17
C TYR A 101 23.62 6.97 -18.54
N LEU A 102 24.54 7.28 -19.45
CA LEU A 102 24.73 8.64 -19.93
C LEU A 102 23.46 9.16 -20.63
N THR A 103 22.87 8.38 -21.54
CA THR A 103 21.64 8.78 -22.23
C THR A 103 20.47 8.95 -21.26
N MET A 104 20.30 8.03 -20.30
CA MET A 104 19.23 8.09 -19.30
C MET A 104 19.32 9.36 -18.44
N ILE A 105 20.53 9.72 -17.98
CA ILE A 105 20.77 10.93 -17.18
C ILE A 105 20.48 12.19 -18.01
N PHE A 106 20.94 12.25 -19.27
CA PHE A 106 20.68 13.41 -20.13
C PHE A 106 19.19 13.58 -20.42
N THR A 107 18.44 12.49 -20.63
CA THR A 107 16.99 12.56 -20.87
C THR A 107 16.17 12.90 -19.63
N SER A 108 16.68 12.66 -18.42
CA SER A 108 15.97 12.98 -17.18
C SER A 108 16.26 14.37 -16.64
N VAL A 109 17.30 15.05 -17.16
CA VAL A 109 17.73 16.40 -16.75
C VAL A 109 17.24 17.49 -17.71
N ILE A 110 16.82 17.11 -18.92
CA ILE A 110 16.07 17.94 -19.88
C ILE A 110 14.59 17.89 -19.53
#